data_AF-A0A5C8FU99-F1
#
_entry.id   AF-A0A5C8FU99-F1
#
_cell.length_a   1.000
_cell.length_b   1.000
_cell.length_c   1.000
_cell.angle_alpha   90.00
_cell.angle_beta   90.00
_cell.angle_gamma   90.00
#
_symmetry.space_group_name_H-M   'P 1'
#
loop_
_entity.id
_entity.type
_entity.pdbx_description
1 polymer ?
#
loop_
_entity_poly.entity_id
_entity_poly.type
_entity_poly.pdbx_seq_one_letter_code
_entity_poly.pdbx_strand_id
1 'polypeptide(L)'
;MNKINAETLFGGIFSIISVIAAIIEMALNNYETVYIAGAIKDIAATMLAVMLLFLVFKNFYVKKIVDFESRLKNKLNQWEEDNKTVIVKSKIDKAGFYGFDMFTDMNNFYKGCDFSKNSGWFVRFPEIKEENYNHKDIKIDFHLNKGTFFEGMGLNDEELEPRYEKIANNIIDYIGMIYRAEISKIFYKNHTITITMSNPIQTDEEIDSLIRILDSMIKAYLVSANIKL
;
A
#
# COMPACT_ATOMS: atom_id res chain seq x y z
N MET A 1 -14.81 10.33 17.35
CA MET A 1 -14.43 9.95 18.73
C MET A 1 -13.72 8.61 18.67
N ASN A 2 -12.43 8.58 18.99
CA ASN A 2 -11.67 7.33 19.04
C ASN A 2 -12.25 6.47 20.16
N LYS A 3 -12.62 5.22 19.86
CA LYS A 3 -12.99 4.24 20.88
C LYS A 3 -11.75 4.01 21.75
N ILE A 4 -11.80 4.50 22.99
CA ILE A 4 -10.80 4.16 23.99
C ILE A 4 -10.95 2.67 24.25
N ASN A 5 -9.94 1.89 23.88
CA ASN A 5 -9.94 0.45 24.14
C ASN A 5 -10.09 0.23 25.65
N ALA A 6 -10.89 -0.76 26.03
CA ALA A 6 -11.14 -1.11 27.43
C ALA A 6 -9.81 -1.30 28.20
N GLU A 7 -8.75 -1.72 27.54
CA GLU A 7 -7.39 -1.90 28.06
C GLU A 7 -6.73 -0.59 28.51
N THR A 8 -6.83 0.49 27.72
CA THR A 8 -6.33 1.81 28.11
C THR A 8 -7.13 2.36 29.29
N LEU A 9 -8.43 2.05 29.33
CA LEU A 9 -9.31 2.43 30.42
C LEU A 9 -8.96 1.69 31.72
N PHE A 10 -8.81 0.36 31.67
CA PHE A 10 -8.47 -0.45 32.84
C PHE A 10 -7.04 -0.18 33.33
N GLY A 11 -6.05 -0.16 32.44
CA GLY A 11 -4.65 0.12 32.80
C GLY A 11 -4.47 1.53 33.39
N GLY A 12 -5.17 2.52 32.85
CA GLY A 12 -5.17 3.89 33.38
C GLY A 12 -5.82 3.97 34.77
N ILE A 13 -6.98 3.33 34.97
CA ILE A 13 -7.70 3.35 36.24
C ILE A 13 -6.90 2.66 37.35
N PHE A 14 -6.32 1.47 37.10
CA PHE A 14 -5.52 0.77 38.10
C PHE A 14 -4.26 1.55 38.49
N SER A 15 -3.62 2.21 37.52
CA SER A 15 -2.44 3.06 37.80
C SER A 15 -2.78 4.24 38.72
N ILE A 16 -3.92 4.89 38.49
CA ILE A 16 -4.39 6.01 39.31
C ILE A 16 -4.71 5.54 40.74
N ILE A 17 -5.38 4.39 40.87
CA ILE A 17 -5.71 3.81 42.18
C ILE A 17 -4.44 3.50 42.98
N SER A 18 -3.41 2.93 42.36
CA SER A 18 -2.13 2.61 43.02
C SER A 18 -1.41 3.86 43.52
N VAL A 19 -1.38 4.93 42.73
CA VAL A 19 -0.76 6.21 43.14
C VAL A 19 -1.53 6.84 44.31
N ILE A 20 -2.86 6.82 44.27
CA ILE A 20 -3.70 7.33 45.36
C ILE A 20 -3.48 6.51 46.64
N ALA A 21 -3.42 5.19 46.54
CA ALA A 21 -3.17 4.31 47.69
C ALA A 21 -1.82 4.61 48.35
N ALA A 22 -0.76 4.78 47.56
CA ALA A 22 0.57 5.14 48.06
C ALA A 22 0.58 6.51 48.76
N ILE A 23 -0.17 7.49 48.24
CA ILE A 23 -0.31 8.81 48.88
C ILE A 23 -1.07 8.73 50.20
N ILE A 24 -2.16 7.94 50.25
CA ILE A 24 -2.93 7.72 51.48
C ILE A 24 -2.07 7.03 52.55
N GLU A 25 -1.28 6.04 52.17
CA GLU A 25 -0.39 5.33 53.09
C GLU A 25 0.69 6.26 53.67
N MET A 26 1.27 7.16 52.86
CA MET A 26 2.18 8.20 53.36
C MET A 26 1.49 9.16 54.32
N ALA A 27 0.26 9.59 54.00
CA ALA A 27 -0.48 10.54 54.82
C ALA A 27 -0.90 9.95 56.18
N LEU A 28 -1.28 8.67 56.22
CA LEU A 28 -1.64 7.96 57.46
C LEU A 28 -0.44 7.74 58.38
N ASN A 29 0.78 7.73 57.83
CA ASN A 29 2.02 7.51 58.58
C ASN A 29 2.85 8.80 58.76
N ASN A 30 2.19 9.97 58.78
CA ASN A 30 2.81 11.28 59.03
C ASN A 30 4.02 11.60 58.13
N TYR A 31 4.05 11.08 56.90
CA TYR A 31 5.13 11.32 55.94
C TYR A 31 6.53 10.93 56.46
N GLU A 32 6.62 9.93 57.34
CA GLU A 32 7.90 9.39 57.75
C GLU A 32 8.71 8.88 56.54
N THR A 33 10.02 9.11 56.55
CA THR A 33 10.93 8.87 55.42
C THR A 33 10.86 7.43 54.90
N VAL A 34 10.57 6.46 55.78
CA VAL A 34 10.41 5.04 55.44
C VAL A 34 9.18 4.82 54.53
N TYR A 35 8.07 5.49 54.81
CA TYR A 35 6.83 5.37 54.03
C TYR A 35 6.90 6.17 52.73
N ILE A 36 7.64 7.29 52.70
CA ILE A 36 7.93 8.00 51.45
C ILE A 36 8.76 7.11 50.50
N ALA A 37 9.79 6.44 51.03
CA ALA A 37 10.60 5.50 50.25
C ALA A 37 9.77 4.29 49.77
N GLY A 38 8.86 3.79 50.61
CA GLY A 38 7.89 2.75 50.27
C GLY A 38 6.97 3.16 49.12
N ALA A 39 6.35 4.34 49.21
CA ALA A 39 5.47 4.86 48.17
C ALA A 39 6.17 5.06 46.82
N ILE A 40 7.41 5.58 46.83
CA ILE A 40 8.22 5.73 45.60
C ILE A 40 8.50 4.35 44.98
N LYS A 41 8.86 3.35 45.80
CA LYS A 41 9.09 1.98 45.36
C LYS A 41 7.84 1.39 44.71
N ASP A 42 6.67 1.57 45.31
CA ASP A 42 5.42 0.99 44.81
C ASP A 42 4.92 1.66 43.53
N ILE A 43 5.07 2.99 43.41
CA ILE A 43 4.80 3.72 42.18
C ILE A 43 5.74 3.26 41.05
N ALA A 44 7.04 3.13 41.33
CA ALA A 44 8.02 2.67 40.35
C ALA A 44 7.75 1.23 39.88
N ALA A 45 7.42 0.33 40.81
CA ALA A 45 7.04 -1.05 40.50
C ALA A 45 5.78 -1.12 39.63
N THR A 46 4.78 -0.28 39.94
CA THR A 46 3.54 -0.19 39.16
C THR A 46 3.80 0.34 37.75
N MET A 47 4.62 1.38 37.59
CA MET A 47 5.00 1.91 36.28
C MET A 47 5.74 0.87 35.42
N LEU A 48 6.67 0.13 36.01
CA LEU A 48 7.38 -0.95 35.33
C LEU A 48 6.43 -2.08 34.91
N ALA A 49 5.51 -2.47 35.78
CA ALA A 49 4.50 -3.49 35.47
C ALA A 49 3.61 -3.05 34.31
N VAL A 50 3.15 -1.79 34.29
CA VAL A 50 2.33 -1.24 33.20
C VAL A 50 3.14 -1.15 31.90
N MET A 51 4.40 -0.71 31.93
CA MET A 51 5.27 -0.71 30.76
C MET A 51 5.51 -2.11 30.20
N LEU A 52 5.78 -3.10 31.06
CA LEU A 52 5.93 -4.50 30.66
C LEU A 52 4.64 -5.05 30.08
N LEU A 53 3.49 -4.73 30.69
CA LEU A 53 2.18 -5.08 30.17
C LEU A 53 1.98 -4.49 28.77
N PHE A 54 2.32 -3.21 28.56
CA PHE A 54 2.27 -2.57 27.23
C PHE A 54 3.24 -3.21 26.24
N LEU A 55 4.45 -3.58 26.63
CA LEU A 55 5.41 -4.27 25.77
C LEU A 55 4.95 -5.69 25.41
N VAL A 56 4.43 -6.43 26.39
CA VAL A 56 3.84 -7.75 26.20
C VAL A 56 2.65 -7.64 25.27
N PHE A 57 1.70 -6.73 25.50
CA PHE A 57 0.56 -6.51 24.60
C PHE A 57 0.95 -5.96 23.24
N LYS A 58 1.97 -5.12 23.11
CA LYS A 58 2.49 -4.69 21.81
C LYS A 58 3.02 -5.87 20.99
N ASN A 59 3.57 -6.88 21.66
CA ASN A 59 4.03 -8.12 21.04
C ASN A 59 2.92 -9.19 20.93
N PHE A 60 1.88 -9.14 21.78
CA PHE A 60 0.76 -10.10 21.86
C PHE A 60 -0.51 -9.65 21.14
N TYR A 61 -0.65 -8.40 20.73
CA TYR A 61 -1.62 -8.01 19.70
C TYR A 61 -1.16 -8.68 18.42
N VAL A 62 -1.55 -9.94 18.32
CA VAL A 62 -1.67 -10.77 17.14
C VAL A 62 -1.90 -9.80 15.98
N LYS A 63 -0.88 -9.64 15.11
CA LYS A 63 -1.15 -9.31 13.71
C LYS A 63 -2.32 -10.22 13.40
N LYS A 64 -3.55 -9.68 13.22
CA LYS A 64 -4.65 -10.47 12.68
C LYS A 64 -4.00 -11.25 11.55
N ILE A 65 -4.16 -12.57 11.51
CA ILE A 65 -3.73 -13.33 10.36
C ILE A 65 -4.65 -12.84 9.24
N VAL A 66 -4.23 -11.74 8.62
CA VAL A 66 -4.88 -11.14 7.49
C VAL A 66 -4.49 -12.08 6.36
N ASP A 67 -5.49 -12.77 5.82
CA ASP A 67 -5.29 -13.67 4.69
C ASP A 67 -4.59 -12.93 3.54
N PHE A 68 -3.96 -13.71 2.65
CA PHE A 68 -3.24 -13.16 1.50
C PHE A 68 -4.10 -12.11 0.75
N GLU A 69 -5.37 -12.44 0.50
CA GLU A 69 -6.27 -11.56 -0.23
C GLU A 69 -6.45 -10.21 0.43
N SER A 70 -6.69 -10.17 1.75
CA SER A 70 -6.87 -8.91 2.46
C SER A 70 -5.56 -8.13 2.53
N ARG A 71 -4.41 -8.79 2.66
CA ARG A 71 -3.09 -8.10 2.64
C ARG A 71 -2.84 -7.43 1.30
N LEU A 72 -3.02 -8.17 0.19
CA LEU A 72 -2.84 -7.63 -1.15
C LEU A 72 -3.87 -6.54 -1.47
N LYS A 73 -5.16 -6.76 -1.16
CA LYS A 73 -6.22 -5.75 -1.35
C LYS A 73 -5.92 -4.47 -0.57
N ASN A 74 -5.46 -4.57 0.68
CA ASN A 74 -5.14 -3.40 1.49
C ASN A 74 -3.96 -2.60 0.91
N LYS A 75 -2.89 -3.29 0.47
CA LYS A 75 -1.74 -2.64 -0.16
C LYS A 75 -2.10 -1.96 -1.48
N LEU A 76 -2.95 -2.60 -2.29
CA LEU A 76 -3.44 -2.02 -3.54
C LEU A 76 -4.40 -0.84 -3.31
N ASN A 77 -5.28 -0.90 -2.31
CA ASN A 77 -6.14 0.22 -1.94
C ASN A 77 -5.32 1.40 -1.38
N GLN A 78 -4.27 1.12 -0.61
CA GLN A 78 -3.35 2.16 -0.14
C GLN A 78 -2.60 2.79 -1.32
N TRP A 79 -2.08 1.97 -2.23
CA TRP A 79 -1.43 2.44 -3.45
C TRP A 79 -2.35 3.31 -4.31
N GLU A 80 -3.63 2.96 -4.42
CA GLU A 80 -4.66 3.79 -5.06
C GLU A 80 -4.81 5.15 -4.36
N GLU A 81 -4.97 5.16 -3.04
CA GLU A 81 -5.13 6.40 -2.27
C GLU A 81 -3.90 7.32 -2.40
N ASP A 82 -2.71 6.74 -2.34
CA ASP A 82 -1.44 7.45 -2.51
C ASP A 82 -1.30 8.05 -3.92
N ASN A 83 -1.95 7.45 -4.93
CA ASN A 83 -1.90 7.86 -6.33
C ASN A 83 -3.26 8.33 -6.90
N LYS A 84 -4.21 8.73 -6.03
CA LYS A 84 -5.62 9.00 -6.41
C LYS A 84 -5.83 10.14 -7.41
N THR A 85 -4.80 10.94 -7.65
CA THR A 85 -4.81 12.02 -8.65
C THR A 85 -4.48 11.51 -10.05
N VAL A 86 -3.97 10.28 -10.18
CA VAL A 86 -3.51 9.67 -11.43
C VAL A 86 -4.30 8.41 -11.76
N ILE A 87 -4.60 7.58 -10.76
CA ILE A 87 -5.29 6.31 -10.93
C ILE A 87 -6.57 6.23 -10.11
N VAL A 88 -7.45 5.34 -10.53
CA VAL A 88 -8.67 4.96 -9.82
C VAL A 88 -8.92 3.48 -10.02
N LYS A 89 -9.46 2.79 -9.02
CA LYS A 89 -9.86 1.40 -9.15
C LYS A 89 -10.90 1.25 -10.25
N SER A 90 -10.63 0.32 -11.16
CA SER A 90 -11.56 0.03 -12.25
C SER A 90 -12.86 -0.51 -11.68
N LYS A 91 -13.98 -0.07 -12.25
CA LYS A 91 -15.24 -0.78 -12.02
C LYS A 91 -15.04 -2.20 -12.53
N ILE A 92 -15.27 -3.20 -11.67
CA ILE A 92 -15.10 -4.61 -12.01
C ILE A 92 -15.95 -4.88 -13.25
N ASP A 93 -15.29 -4.95 -14.40
CA ASP A 93 -15.96 -5.31 -15.63
C ASP A 93 -16.23 -6.81 -15.58
N LYS A 94 -17.26 -7.26 -16.30
CA LYS A 94 -17.92 -8.59 -16.17
C LYS A 94 -17.02 -9.82 -16.44
N ALA A 95 -15.70 -9.69 -16.45
CA ALA A 95 -14.71 -10.68 -16.87
C ALA A 95 -13.72 -11.15 -15.78
N GLY A 96 -13.91 -10.80 -14.51
CA GLY A 96 -13.12 -11.40 -13.41
C GLY A 96 -11.68 -10.92 -13.28
N PHE A 97 -11.34 -9.75 -13.83
CA PHE A 97 -10.03 -9.12 -13.64
C PHE A 97 -10.08 -8.05 -12.56
N TYR A 98 -9.02 -7.98 -11.74
CA TYR A 98 -8.80 -6.86 -10.82
C TYR A 98 -7.89 -5.83 -11.50
N GLY A 99 -8.12 -4.54 -11.31
CA GLY A 99 -7.26 -3.55 -11.94
C GLY A 99 -7.60 -2.10 -11.64
N PHE A 100 -6.81 -1.22 -12.24
CA PHE A 100 -6.91 0.23 -12.10
C PHE A 100 -6.95 0.88 -13.47
N ASP A 101 -7.68 1.99 -13.55
CA ASP A 101 -7.72 2.89 -14.68
C ASP A 101 -6.86 4.11 -14.36
N MET A 102 -6.24 4.69 -15.39
CA MET A 102 -5.48 5.93 -15.28
C MET A 102 -6.23 7.06 -15.97
N PHE A 103 -6.24 8.23 -15.35
CA PHE A 103 -6.78 9.43 -15.97
C PHE A 103 -5.91 9.83 -17.16
N THR A 104 -6.52 9.99 -18.33
CA THR A 104 -5.76 10.24 -19.57
C THR A 104 -5.34 11.70 -19.72
N ASP A 105 -6.15 12.64 -19.22
CA ASP A 105 -5.78 14.07 -19.16
C ASP A 105 -4.94 14.34 -17.90
N MET A 106 -3.65 14.59 -18.12
CA MET A 106 -2.68 14.83 -17.04
C MET A 106 -2.89 16.14 -16.29
N ASN A 107 -3.64 17.11 -16.85
CA ASN A 107 -3.99 18.33 -16.13
C ASN A 107 -4.90 18.06 -14.92
N ASN A 108 -5.57 16.91 -14.90
CA ASN A 108 -6.39 16.48 -13.77
C ASN A 108 -5.55 16.22 -12.51
N PHE A 109 -4.27 15.90 -12.66
CA PHE A 109 -3.34 15.75 -11.53
C PHE A 109 -3.33 17.00 -10.62
N TYR A 110 -3.36 18.19 -11.21
CA TYR A 110 -3.29 19.46 -10.48
C TYR A 110 -4.64 19.93 -9.91
N LYS A 111 -5.75 19.39 -10.41
CA LYS A 111 -7.09 19.92 -10.13
C LYS A 111 -7.78 19.27 -8.92
N GLY A 112 -7.29 18.12 -8.44
CA GLY A 112 -7.80 17.48 -7.23
C GLY A 112 -9.26 16.98 -7.34
N CYS A 113 -9.40 15.69 -7.68
CA CYS A 113 -10.56 14.82 -7.50
C CYS A 113 -11.96 15.32 -7.95
N ASP A 114 -12.34 15.03 -9.21
CA ASP A 114 -13.57 14.29 -9.60
C ASP A 114 -13.58 14.05 -11.13
N PHE A 115 -12.76 13.11 -11.63
CA PHE A 115 -12.47 12.96 -13.07
C PHE A 115 -13.04 11.68 -13.69
N SER A 116 -14.18 11.22 -13.16
CA SER A 116 -14.83 9.95 -13.53
C SER A 116 -15.27 9.79 -15.00
N LYS A 117 -15.04 10.80 -15.85
CA LYS A 117 -15.49 10.78 -17.25
C LYS A 117 -14.43 10.36 -18.26
N ASN A 118 -13.13 10.48 -17.97
CA ASN A 118 -12.03 10.24 -18.93
C ASN A 118 -10.88 9.42 -18.32
N SER A 119 -11.14 8.20 -17.86
CA SER A 119 -10.11 7.24 -17.44
C SER A 119 -10.07 6.04 -18.39
N GLY A 120 -8.87 5.61 -18.77
CA GLY A 120 -8.64 4.43 -19.61
C GLY A 120 -8.04 3.29 -18.78
N TRP A 121 -8.20 2.05 -19.23
CA TRP A 121 -7.56 0.89 -18.58
C TRP A 121 -6.04 1.14 -18.49
N PHE A 122 -5.50 1.10 -17.28
CA PHE A 122 -4.06 1.19 -17.04
C PHE A 122 -3.43 -0.16 -16.75
N VAL A 123 -3.85 -0.82 -15.66
CA VAL A 123 -3.27 -2.10 -15.24
C VAL A 123 -4.35 -3.13 -14.91
N ARG A 124 -4.11 -4.39 -15.28
CA ARG A 124 -4.94 -5.53 -14.91
C ARG A 124 -4.09 -6.65 -14.33
N PHE A 125 -4.68 -7.33 -13.37
CA PHE A 125 -4.13 -8.47 -12.65
C PHE A 125 -5.14 -9.62 -12.65
N PRO A 126 -4.69 -10.85 -12.38
CA PRO A 126 -5.57 -11.94 -12.00
C PRO A 126 -6.44 -11.55 -10.80
N GLU A 127 -7.63 -12.15 -10.70
CA GLU A 127 -8.49 -11.97 -9.53
C GLU A 127 -7.71 -12.24 -8.24
N ILE A 128 -7.83 -11.35 -7.24
CA ILE A 128 -7.13 -11.46 -5.96
C ILE A 128 -7.69 -12.63 -5.15
N LYS A 129 -7.18 -13.82 -5.47
CA LYS A 129 -7.38 -15.11 -4.83
C LYS A 129 -6.02 -15.79 -4.73
N GLU A 130 -5.74 -16.44 -3.61
CA GLU A 130 -4.43 -17.04 -3.35
C GLU A 130 -3.97 -17.99 -4.47
N GLU A 131 -4.90 -18.78 -5.02
CA GLU A 131 -4.65 -19.73 -6.11
C GLU A 131 -4.09 -19.09 -7.40
N ASN A 132 -4.39 -17.81 -7.66
CA ASN A 132 -3.92 -17.08 -8.84
C ASN A 132 -2.54 -16.42 -8.64
N TYR A 133 -2.02 -16.45 -7.41
CA TYR A 133 -0.76 -15.80 -7.03
C TYR A 133 0.22 -16.75 -6.33
N ASN A 134 -0.21 -17.96 -5.98
CA ASN A 134 0.62 -19.02 -5.39
C ASN A 134 1.25 -19.91 -6.48
N HIS A 135 1.75 -19.30 -7.54
CA HIS A 135 2.47 -19.98 -8.61
C HIS A 135 3.44 -19.02 -9.30
N LYS A 136 4.33 -19.57 -10.12
CA LYS A 136 5.20 -18.77 -10.99
C LYS A 136 4.44 -18.29 -12.22
N ASP A 137 4.98 -17.32 -12.94
CA ASP A 137 4.41 -16.84 -14.19
C ASP A 137 3.09 -16.07 -14.06
N ILE A 138 2.91 -15.38 -12.93
CA ILE A 138 1.82 -14.42 -12.73
C ILE A 138 1.99 -13.29 -13.74
N LYS A 139 0.94 -13.01 -14.51
CA LYS A 139 0.94 -11.97 -15.55
C LYS A 139 0.28 -10.70 -15.07
N ILE A 140 0.91 -9.58 -15.38
CA ILE A 140 0.42 -8.24 -15.08
C ILE A 140 0.46 -7.44 -16.37
N ASP A 141 -0.69 -6.95 -16.79
CA ASP A 141 -0.85 -6.30 -18.09
C ASP A 141 -1.05 -4.80 -17.91
N PHE A 142 -0.22 -4.01 -18.58
CA PHE A 142 -0.26 -2.55 -18.60
C PHE A 142 -0.61 -2.06 -19.99
N HIS A 143 -1.71 -1.33 -20.12
CA HIS A 143 -2.20 -0.85 -21.40
C HIS A 143 -1.72 0.58 -21.67
N LEU A 144 -1.29 0.84 -22.90
CA LEU A 144 -0.88 2.16 -23.37
C LEU A 144 -2.08 2.88 -23.98
N ASN A 145 -2.53 3.96 -23.33
CA ASN A 145 -3.72 4.69 -23.72
C ASN A 145 -3.40 5.84 -24.68
N LYS A 146 -4.16 5.95 -25.78
CA LYS A 146 -3.94 7.01 -26.79
C LYS A 146 -4.12 8.39 -26.17
N GLY A 147 -5.13 8.55 -25.33
CA GLY A 147 -5.40 9.80 -24.62
C GLY A 147 -4.28 10.22 -23.67
N THR A 148 -3.46 9.28 -23.18
CA THR A 148 -2.34 9.60 -22.27
C THR A 148 -1.11 10.08 -23.03
N PHE A 149 -0.78 9.45 -24.15
CA PHE A 149 0.49 9.69 -24.85
C PHE A 149 0.37 10.59 -26.08
N PHE A 150 -0.81 10.64 -26.70
CA PHE A 150 -1.03 11.27 -28.01
C PHE A 150 -2.30 12.13 -28.02
N GLU A 151 -2.62 12.77 -26.89
CA GLU A 151 -3.78 13.66 -26.79
C GLU A 151 -3.74 14.74 -27.88
N GLY A 152 -4.88 14.95 -28.55
CA GLY A 152 -5.00 15.94 -29.64
C GLY A 152 -4.32 15.55 -30.96
N MET A 153 -3.68 14.38 -31.06
CA MET A 153 -3.04 13.92 -32.30
C MET A 153 -4.01 13.08 -33.14
N GLY A 154 -4.24 13.49 -34.39
CA GLY A 154 -5.05 12.77 -35.38
C GLY A 154 -4.34 11.57 -36.02
N LEU A 155 -3.68 10.73 -35.21
CA LEU A 155 -2.90 9.58 -35.70
C LEU A 155 -3.81 8.44 -36.16
N ASN A 156 -3.45 7.82 -37.28
CA ASN A 156 -4.03 6.54 -37.75
C ASN A 156 -3.31 5.34 -37.11
N ASP A 157 -3.83 4.13 -37.31
CA ASP A 157 -3.26 2.92 -36.67
C ASP A 157 -1.84 2.59 -37.15
N GLU A 158 -1.50 2.90 -38.41
CA GLU A 158 -0.17 2.68 -38.99
C GLU A 158 0.90 3.56 -38.35
N GLU A 159 0.55 4.77 -37.95
CA GLU A 159 1.43 5.71 -37.24
C GLU A 159 1.46 5.47 -35.73
N LEU A 160 0.39 4.89 -35.19
CA LEU A 160 0.19 4.71 -33.75
C LEU A 160 1.04 3.57 -33.19
N GLU A 161 1.05 2.42 -33.87
CA GLU A 161 1.77 1.22 -33.40
C GLU A 161 3.29 1.46 -33.24
N PRO A 162 4.01 2.04 -34.22
CA PRO A 162 5.46 2.29 -34.07
C PRO A 162 5.78 3.26 -32.91
N ARG A 163 4.87 4.21 -32.63
CA ARG A 163 5.04 5.16 -31.52
C ARG A 163 4.82 4.46 -30.18
N TYR A 164 3.80 3.60 -30.07
CA TYR A 164 3.63 2.79 -28.87
C TYR A 164 4.78 1.81 -28.66
N GLU A 165 5.28 1.17 -29.72
CA GLU A 165 6.41 0.26 -29.62
C GLU A 165 7.65 0.98 -29.06
N LYS A 166 7.92 2.22 -29.51
CA LYS A 166 9.01 3.04 -28.97
C LYS A 166 8.82 3.39 -27.49
N ILE A 167 7.61 3.79 -27.09
CA ILE A 167 7.28 4.04 -25.67
C ILE A 167 7.46 2.76 -24.86
N ALA A 168 6.90 1.66 -25.35
CA ALA A 168 6.93 0.37 -24.68
C ALA A 168 8.36 -0.10 -24.47
N ASN A 169 9.22 -0.04 -25.49
CA ASN A 169 10.61 -0.44 -25.38
C ASN A 169 11.37 0.38 -24.31
N ASN A 170 11.17 1.69 -24.25
CA ASN A 170 11.77 2.52 -23.19
C ASN A 170 11.31 2.10 -21.78
N ILE A 171 10.00 1.83 -21.62
CA ILE A 171 9.44 1.36 -20.35
C ILE A 171 9.98 -0.03 -20.01
N ILE A 172 10.03 -0.93 -20.98
CA ILE A 172 10.53 -2.30 -20.83
C ILE A 172 11.99 -2.29 -20.39
N ASP A 173 12.84 -1.49 -21.02
CA ASP A 173 14.25 -1.35 -20.67
C ASP A 173 14.41 -0.83 -19.24
N TYR A 174 13.66 0.22 -18.87
CA TYR A 174 13.69 0.79 -17.53
C TYR A 174 13.27 -0.22 -16.45
N ILE A 175 12.12 -0.88 -16.64
CA ILE A 175 11.57 -1.84 -15.69
C ILE A 175 12.42 -3.10 -15.61
N GLY A 176 12.84 -3.63 -16.76
CA GLY A 176 13.69 -4.82 -16.86
C GLY A 176 15.08 -4.61 -16.25
N MET A 177 15.62 -3.38 -16.30
CA MET A 177 16.86 -3.04 -15.63
C MET A 177 16.72 -3.04 -14.09
N ILE A 178 15.64 -2.46 -13.56
CA ILE A 178 15.46 -2.29 -12.11
C ILE A 178 14.98 -3.57 -11.42
N TYR A 179 14.10 -4.34 -12.07
CA TYR A 179 13.38 -5.46 -11.46
C TYR A 179 13.76 -6.81 -12.09
N ARG A 180 15.02 -6.95 -12.51
CA ARG A 180 15.52 -8.14 -13.22
C ARG A 180 15.39 -9.43 -12.39
N ALA A 181 15.44 -9.35 -11.07
CA ALA A 181 15.34 -10.51 -10.19
C ALA A 181 13.89 -10.99 -10.03
N GLU A 182 12.94 -10.07 -10.12
CA GLU A 182 11.52 -10.28 -9.88
C GLU A 182 10.75 -10.66 -11.14
N ILE A 183 11.27 -10.32 -12.32
CA ILE A 183 10.60 -10.49 -13.61
C ILE A 183 11.27 -11.60 -14.42
N SER A 184 10.49 -12.60 -14.84
CA SER A 184 10.97 -13.69 -15.70
C SER A 184 10.88 -13.31 -17.18
N LYS A 185 9.86 -12.54 -17.54
CA LYS A 185 9.62 -12.09 -18.90
C LYS A 185 8.88 -10.76 -18.91
N ILE A 186 9.29 -9.87 -19.82
CA ILE A 186 8.58 -8.64 -20.12
C ILE A 186 8.53 -8.47 -21.64
N PHE A 187 7.38 -8.11 -22.19
CA PHE A 187 7.22 -7.91 -23.63
C PHE A 187 6.06 -6.97 -23.94
N TYR A 188 6.09 -6.41 -25.15
CA TYR A 188 5.04 -5.56 -25.69
C TYR A 188 4.30 -6.27 -26.81
N LYS A 189 2.97 -6.16 -26.82
CA LYS A 189 2.11 -6.61 -27.92
C LYS A 189 0.75 -5.91 -27.85
N ASN A 190 0.20 -5.47 -28.98
CA ASN A 190 -1.15 -4.91 -29.09
C ASN A 190 -1.40 -3.79 -28.04
N HIS A 191 -0.56 -2.76 -28.05
CA HIS A 191 -0.62 -1.63 -27.11
C HIS A 191 -0.48 -2.02 -25.62
N THR A 192 -0.05 -3.24 -25.30
CA THR A 192 -0.01 -3.75 -23.93
C THR A 192 1.39 -4.27 -23.60
N ILE A 193 1.92 -3.84 -22.47
CA ILE A 193 3.14 -4.36 -21.87
C ILE A 193 2.73 -5.42 -20.85
N THR A 194 3.17 -6.66 -21.06
CA THR A 194 2.92 -7.76 -20.13
C THR A 194 4.20 -8.05 -19.34
N ILE A 195 4.09 -7.98 -18.01
CA ILE A 195 5.12 -8.42 -17.07
C ILE A 195 4.74 -9.79 -16.54
N THR A 196 5.69 -10.73 -16.57
CA THR A 196 5.55 -12.06 -15.99
C THR A 196 6.49 -12.17 -14.80
N MET A 197 5.94 -12.47 -13.62
CA MET A 197 6.69 -12.57 -12.36
C MET A 197 7.45 -13.90 -12.28
N SER A 198 8.70 -13.84 -11.80
CA SER A 198 9.56 -15.01 -11.60
C SER A 198 9.11 -15.93 -10.46
N ASN A 199 8.49 -15.33 -9.44
CA ASN A 199 8.12 -15.99 -8.19
C ASN A 199 6.63 -15.79 -7.87
N PRO A 200 6.07 -16.65 -7.02
CA PRO A 200 4.78 -16.41 -6.38
C PRO A 200 4.74 -15.06 -5.65
N ILE A 201 3.54 -14.55 -5.40
CA ILE A 201 3.32 -13.36 -4.57
C ILE A 201 2.46 -13.81 -3.40
N GLN A 202 3.07 -14.06 -2.24
CA GLN A 202 2.40 -14.62 -1.05
C GLN A 202 2.83 -13.91 0.24
N THR A 203 4.08 -13.46 0.31
CA THR A 203 4.67 -12.78 1.47
C THR A 203 4.45 -11.26 1.39
N ASP A 204 4.62 -10.57 2.52
CA ASP A 204 4.51 -9.10 2.55
C ASP A 204 5.59 -8.46 1.67
N GLU A 205 6.79 -9.05 1.64
CA GLU A 205 7.92 -8.59 0.85
C GLU A 205 7.68 -8.70 -0.66
N GLU A 206 7.06 -9.79 -1.11
CA GLU A 206 6.67 -10.00 -2.51
C GLU A 206 5.53 -9.05 -2.92
N ILE A 207 4.53 -8.87 -2.05
CA ILE A 207 3.46 -7.89 -2.27
C ILE A 207 4.05 -6.49 -2.39
N ASP A 208 4.95 -6.11 -1.48
CA ASP A 208 5.63 -4.81 -1.54
C ASP A 208 6.49 -4.66 -2.80
N SER A 209 7.06 -5.76 -3.30
CA SER A 209 7.78 -5.75 -4.59
C SER A 209 6.86 -5.48 -5.77
N LEU A 210 5.67 -6.11 -5.79
CA LEU A 210 4.64 -5.78 -6.76
C LEU A 210 4.27 -4.29 -6.71
N ILE A 211 4.02 -3.73 -5.53
CA ILE A 211 3.68 -2.30 -5.40
C ILE A 211 4.80 -1.41 -5.95
N ARG A 212 6.07 -1.73 -5.69
CA ARG A 212 7.22 -0.97 -6.25
C ARG A 212 7.25 -1.01 -7.77
N ILE A 213 6.95 -2.15 -8.40
CA ILE A 213 6.84 -2.26 -9.86
C ILE A 213 5.73 -1.36 -10.37
N LEU A 214 4.56 -1.36 -9.70
CA LEU A 214 3.42 -0.52 -10.06
C LEU A 214 3.74 0.98 -9.97
N ASP A 215 4.40 1.42 -8.90
CA ASP A 215 4.87 2.80 -8.77
C ASP A 215 5.88 3.19 -9.86
N SER A 216 6.81 2.30 -10.17
CA SER A 216 7.77 2.53 -11.26
C SER A 216 7.07 2.60 -12.62
N MET A 217 6.01 1.83 -12.84
CA MET A 217 5.20 1.91 -14.06
C MET A 217 4.46 3.24 -14.17
N ILE A 218 3.85 3.75 -13.09
CA ILE A 218 3.27 5.10 -13.10
C ILE A 218 4.33 6.14 -13.48
N LYS A 219 5.50 6.11 -12.85
CA LYS A 219 6.59 7.05 -13.15
C LYS A 219 7.03 6.96 -14.62
N ALA A 220 7.22 5.74 -15.13
CA ALA A 220 7.62 5.51 -16.51
C ALA A 220 6.56 6.01 -17.50
N TYR A 221 5.26 5.82 -17.21
CA TYR A 221 4.16 6.37 -17.99
C TYR A 221 4.17 7.89 -18.01
N LEU A 222 4.25 8.53 -16.85
CA LEU A 222 4.26 9.98 -16.73
C LEU A 222 5.47 10.60 -17.45
N VAL A 223 6.64 10.00 -17.31
CA VAL A 223 7.84 10.45 -18.04
C VAL A 223 7.65 10.26 -19.54
N SER A 224 7.19 9.09 -19.98
CA SER A 224 7.02 8.78 -21.41
C SER A 224 5.95 9.65 -22.08
N ALA A 225 4.89 10.03 -21.38
CA ALA A 225 3.88 10.97 -21.85
C ALA A 225 4.43 12.38 -22.10
N ASN A 226 5.56 12.73 -21.48
CA ASN A 226 6.20 14.05 -21.60
C ASN A 226 7.43 14.07 -22.51
N ILE A 227 7.88 12.91 -23.02
CA ILE A 227 8.97 12.84 -23.99
C ILE A 227 8.38 13.04 -25.39
N LYS A 228 8.93 14.00 -26.15
CA LYS A 228 8.64 14.11 -27.58
C LYS A 228 9.34 12.96 -28.31
N LEU A 229 8.57 11.95 -28.71
CA LEU A 229 9.06 10.74 -29.40
C LEU A 229 8.87 10.77 -30.91
#